data_AF-A0A2L2YME1-F1
#
_entry.id   AF-A0A2L2YME1-F1
#
_cell.length_a   1.000
_cell.length_b   1.000
_cell.length_c   1.000
_cell.angle_alpha   90.00
_cell.angle_beta   90.00
_cell.angle_gamma   90.00
#
_symmetry.space_group_name_H-M   'P 1'
#
loop_
_entity.id
_entity.type
_entity.pdbx_description
1 polymer ?
#
loop_
_entity_poly.entity_id
_entity_poly.type
_entity_poly.pdbx_seq_one_letter_code
_entity_poly.pdbx_strand_id
1 'polypeptide(L)'
;MAEWDLTPKIGAYLDRHLVFPLLEFLSVKQVYDERELLLGKLEMVKNTRMIDYAIDIYRLVYPDAPIPEELLDKRAKVVSELKLYQEETNHIRNLFAEQTVAKQIENTRDGRTLLDFLVKNYDFNIEWMDSVYIFAKSQYECGNYLAATQYLYLYRLLVPSTDKNYLNGMWGKLAAEILMQNWDAALDDFNRLKEFIDSNPFGSALITLQQRTWLIHWSLFVFFNHAKGQDLIIDTFLFQQQSLTSIGTPSPNL
;
A
#
# COMPACT_ATOMS: atom_id res chain seq x y z
N MET A 1 9.44 -29.07 4.47
CA MET A 1 8.83 -27.90 3.81
C MET A 1 9.06 -26.62 4.61
N ALA A 2 8.91 -26.63 5.94
CA ALA A 2 9.19 -25.46 6.80
C ALA A 2 10.65 -24.94 6.76
N GLU A 3 11.65 -25.80 6.51
CA GLU A 3 13.07 -25.37 6.44
C GLU A 3 13.37 -24.40 5.28
N TRP A 4 12.55 -24.40 4.23
CA TRP A 4 12.70 -23.52 3.07
C TRP A 4 11.68 -22.37 3.08
N ASP A 5 10.99 -22.14 4.20
CA ASP A 5 10.05 -21.04 4.31
C ASP A 5 10.81 -19.70 4.36
N LEU A 6 10.62 -18.90 3.32
CA LEU A 6 11.18 -17.56 3.20
C LEU A 6 10.22 -16.49 3.72
N THR A 7 8.98 -16.84 4.11
CA THR A 7 7.98 -15.90 4.64
C THR A 7 8.52 -14.99 5.76
N PRO A 8 9.25 -15.47 6.78
CA PRO A 8 9.79 -14.58 7.82
C PRO A 8 10.89 -13.64 7.32
N LYS A 9 11.66 -14.04 6.30
CA LYS A 9 12.72 -13.20 5.70
C LYS A 9 12.13 -12.16 4.74
N ILE A 10 11.16 -12.57 3.91
CA ILE A 10 10.48 -11.72 2.94
C ILE A 10 9.56 -10.73 3.68
N GLY A 11 8.86 -11.17 4.74
CA GLY A 11 7.96 -10.33 5.53
C GLY A 11 8.62 -9.08 6.12
N ALA A 12 9.94 -9.10 6.38
CA ALA A 12 10.69 -7.93 6.83
C ALA A 12 10.78 -6.81 5.78
N TYR A 13 10.56 -7.13 4.50
CA TYR A 13 10.61 -6.20 3.37
C TYR A 13 9.21 -5.83 2.84
N LEU A 14 8.14 -6.36 3.44
CA LEU A 14 6.76 -6.15 3.00
C LEU A 14 5.98 -5.28 3.98
N ASP A 15 4.94 -4.63 3.45
CA ASP A 15 3.94 -4.01 4.31
C ASP A 15 3.12 -5.08 5.05
N ARG A 16 2.63 -4.73 6.24
CA ARG A 16 1.85 -5.62 7.11
C ARG A 16 0.62 -6.20 6.39
N HIS A 17 -0.02 -5.43 5.51
CA HIS A 17 -1.18 -5.92 4.77
C HIS A 17 -0.79 -6.94 3.70
N LEU A 18 0.40 -6.82 3.09
CA LEU A 18 0.93 -7.76 2.09
C LEU A 18 1.41 -9.09 2.69
N VAL A 19 1.60 -9.15 4.01
CA VAL A 19 1.92 -10.40 4.71
C VAL A 19 0.68 -11.28 4.91
N PHE A 20 -0.53 -10.72 4.96
CA PHE A 20 -1.76 -11.53 5.15
C PHE A 20 -1.97 -12.58 4.06
N PRO A 21 -1.87 -12.27 2.75
CA PRO A 21 -1.98 -13.29 1.71
C PRO A 21 -0.96 -14.42 1.85
N LEU A 22 0.26 -14.13 2.31
CA LEU A 22 1.29 -15.14 2.56
C LEU A 22 0.91 -16.05 3.74
N LEU A 23 0.40 -15.47 4.84
CA LEU A 23 -0.07 -16.24 5.99
C LEU A 23 -1.31 -17.08 5.67
N GLU A 24 -2.21 -16.59 4.81
CA GLU A 24 -3.34 -17.41 4.31
C GLU A 24 -2.85 -18.58 3.47
N PHE A 25 -1.86 -18.37 2.60
CA PHE A 25 -1.26 -19.45 1.83
C PHE A 25 -0.61 -20.52 2.71
N LEU A 26 0.13 -20.11 3.75
CA LEU A 26 0.71 -21.05 4.73
C LEU A 26 -0.36 -21.83 5.49
N SER A 27 -1.49 -21.19 5.81
CA SER A 27 -2.65 -21.85 6.44
C SER A 27 -3.26 -22.91 5.53
N VAL A 28 -3.48 -22.60 4.25
CA VAL A 28 -4.03 -23.54 3.26
C VAL A 28 -3.08 -24.71 3.00
N LYS A 29 -1.76 -24.46 3.04
CA LYS A 29 -0.74 -25.51 2.84
C LYS A 29 -0.53 -26.40 4.06
N GLN A 30 -1.10 -26.04 5.22
CA GLN A 30 -0.99 -26.79 6.49
C GLN A 30 0.46 -27.19 6.83
N VAL A 31 1.40 -26.27 6.58
CA VAL A 31 2.84 -26.50 6.85
C VAL A 31 3.15 -26.30 8.34
N TYR A 32 2.37 -25.45 9.01
CA TYR A 32 2.47 -25.10 10.42
C TYR A 32 1.18 -25.42 11.16
N ASP A 33 1.23 -25.48 12.49
CA ASP A 33 0.03 -25.61 13.32
C ASP A 33 -0.89 -24.40 13.07
N GLU A 34 -2.17 -24.67 12.79
CA GLU A 34 -3.18 -23.65 12.55
C GLU A 34 -3.29 -22.70 13.74
N ARG A 35 -3.09 -23.21 14.96
CA ARG A 35 -3.17 -22.39 16.17
C ARG A 35 -2.02 -21.39 16.29
N GLU A 36 -0.80 -21.79 15.96
CA GLU A 36 0.36 -20.89 15.95
C GLU A 36 0.24 -19.83 14.85
N LEU A 37 -0.24 -20.22 13.67
CA LEU A 37 -0.51 -19.28 12.57
C LEU A 37 -1.59 -18.26 12.94
N LEU A 38 -2.67 -18.69 13.58
CA LEU A 38 -3.73 -17.79 14.02
C LEU A 38 -3.25 -16.82 15.12
N LEU A 39 -2.38 -17.26 16.03
CA LEU A 39 -1.75 -16.38 17.02
C LEU A 39 -0.84 -15.33 16.35
N GLY A 40 -0.03 -15.74 15.36
CA GLY A 40 0.78 -14.83 14.56
C GLY A 40 -0.07 -13.81 13.81
N LYS A 41 -1.16 -14.24 13.17
CA LYS A 41 -2.15 -13.35 12.53
C LYS A 41 -2.73 -12.36 13.55
N LEU A 42 -3.13 -12.83 14.74
CA LEU A 42 -3.69 -11.97 15.79
C LEU A 42 -2.70 -10.88 16.24
N GLU A 43 -1.42 -11.22 16.42
CA GLU A 43 -0.39 -10.25 16.82
C GLU A 43 -0.15 -9.19 15.75
N MET A 44 -0.17 -9.59 14.47
CA MET A 44 -0.07 -8.66 13.35
C MET A 44 -1.27 -7.70 13.29
N VAL A 45 -2.50 -8.24 13.40
CA VAL A 45 -3.73 -7.45 13.29
C VAL A 45 -3.94 -6.55 14.52
N LYS A 46 -3.41 -6.92 15.69
CA LYS A 46 -3.49 -6.07 16.91
C LYS A 46 -2.86 -4.69 16.71
N ASN A 47 -1.87 -4.61 15.82
CA ASN A 47 -1.16 -3.39 15.46
C ASN A 47 -1.70 -2.70 14.19
N THR A 48 -2.73 -3.26 13.55
CA THR A 48 -3.44 -2.62 12.42
C THR A 48 -4.80 -2.09 12.88
N ARG A 49 -5.45 -1.26 12.05
CA ARG A 49 -6.80 -0.74 12.32
C ARG A 49 -7.92 -1.68 11.81
N MET A 50 -7.59 -2.88 11.32
CA MET A 50 -8.56 -3.89 10.89
C MET A 50 -9.15 -4.65 12.09
N ILE A 51 -9.90 -3.93 12.93
CA ILE A 51 -10.35 -4.44 14.23
C ILE A 51 -11.42 -5.53 14.08
N ASP A 52 -12.30 -5.42 13.08
CA ASP A 52 -13.30 -6.46 12.80
C ASP A 52 -12.63 -7.79 12.43
N TYR A 53 -11.58 -7.74 11.61
CA TYR A 53 -10.77 -8.92 11.28
C TYR A 53 -10.03 -9.47 12.51
N ALA A 54 -9.55 -8.59 13.40
CA ALA A 54 -8.93 -8.99 14.67
C ALA A 54 -9.92 -9.76 15.56
N ILE A 55 -11.17 -9.28 15.62
CA ILE A 55 -12.24 -9.90 16.41
C ILE A 55 -12.59 -11.27 15.84
N ASP A 56 -12.67 -11.40 14.52
CA ASP A 56 -12.97 -12.68 13.87
C ASP A 56 -11.85 -13.71 14.12
N ILE A 57 -10.58 -13.31 14.01
CA ILE A 57 -9.45 -14.18 14.38
C ILE A 57 -9.48 -14.53 15.87
N TYR A 58 -9.79 -13.57 16.74
CA TYR A 58 -9.86 -13.82 18.19
C TYR A 58 -10.92 -14.87 18.54
N ARG A 59 -12.09 -14.80 17.88
CA ARG A 59 -13.16 -15.80 18.03
C ARG A 59 -12.75 -17.19 17.54
N LEU A 60 -11.92 -17.27 16.50
CA LEU A 60 -11.39 -18.53 16.00
C LEU A 60 -10.36 -19.14 16.97
N VAL A 61 -9.53 -18.32 17.62
CA VAL A 61 -8.51 -18.79 18.58
C VAL A 61 -9.12 -19.13 19.94
N TYR A 62 -10.10 -18.34 20.40
CA TYR A 62 -10.76 -18.48 21.70
C TYR A 62 -12.29 -18.48 21.53
N PRO A 63 -12.90 -19.62 21.16
CA PRO A 63 -14.35 -19.72 20.92
C PRO A 63 -15.22 -19.38 22.15
N ASP A 64 -14.70 -19.67 23.35
CA ASP A 64 -15.44 -19.53 24.62
C ASP A 64 -15.08 -18.27 25.42
N ALA A 65 -14.16 -17.43 24.92
CA ALA A 65 -13.72 -16.23 25.62
C ALA A 65 -14.48 -14.97 25.16
N PRO A 66 -14.85 -14.06 26.08
CA PRO A 66 -15.42 -12.78 25.70
C PRO A 66 -14.37 -11.93 24.95
N ILE A 67 -14.83 -11.17 23.96
CA ILE A 67 -13.98 -10.25 23.20
C ILE A 67 -13.41 -9.20 24.18
N PRO A 68 -12.09 -8.95 24.20
CA PRO A 68 -11.49 -7.94 25.05
C PRO A 68 -12.12 -6.56 24.85
N GLU A 69 -12.50 -5.89 25.94
CA GLU A 69 -13.06 -4.53 25.90
C GLU A 69 -12.10 -3.54 25.22
N GLU A 70 -10.78 -3.75 25.32
CA GLU A 70 -9.77 -2.96 24.60
C GLU A 70 -9.99 -2.94 23.07
N LEU A 71 -10.43 -4.05 22.47
CA LEU A 71 -10.69 -4.11 21.03
C LEU A 71 -11.96 -3.35 20.67
N LEU A 72 -12.98 -3.40 21.54
CA LEU A 72 -14.24 -2.67 21.35
C LEU A 72 -14.03 -1.16 21.48
N ASP A 73 -13.23 -0.71 22.44
CA ASP A 73 -12.87 0.70 22.61
C ASP A 73 -12.03 1.20 21.44
N LYS A 74 -11.06 0.42 20.97
CA LYS A 74 -10.29 0.74 19.77
C LYS A 74 -11.21 0.85 18.55
N ARG A 75 -12.21 -0.02 18.43
CA ARG A 75 -13.19 0.01 17.33
C ARG A 75 -13.97 1.31 17.34
N ALA A 76 -14.48 1.71 18.50
CA ALA A 76 -15.20 2.97 18.65
C ALA A 76 -14.33 4.18 18.27
N LYS A 77 -13.06 4.20 18.70
CA LYS A 77 -12.10 5.25 18.34
C LYS A 77 -11.84 5.31 16.83
N VAL A 78 -11.50 4.20 16.19
CA VAL A 78 -11.23 4.15 14.75
C VAL A 78 -12.46 4.57 13.94
N VAL A 79 -13.66 4.11 14.32
CA VAL A 79 -14.90 4.51 13.66
C VAL A 79 -15.18 6.02 13.83
N SER A 80 -14.89 6.58 15.00
CA SER A 80 -15.05 8.02 15.24
C SER A 80 -14.07 8.87 14.42
N GLU A 81 -12.79 8.48 14.35
CA GLU A 81 -11.77 9.14 13.54
C GLU A 81 -12.12 9.08 12.04
N LEU A 82 -12.57 7.91 11.56
CA LEU A 82 -13.00 7.74 10.17
C LEU A 82 -14.17 8.66 9.80
N LYS A 83 -15.14 8.85 10.70
CA LYS A 83 -16.27 9.76 10.46
C LYS A 83 -15.81 11.22 10.36
N LEU A 84 -14.92 11.66 11.25
CA LEU A 84 -14.37 13.01 11.21
C LEU A 84 -13.62 13.26 9.89
N TYR A 85 -12.72 12.36 9.51
CA TYR A 85 -12.00 12.50 8.24
C TYR A 85 -12.91 12.40 7.02
N GLN A 86 -13.97 11.61 7.10
CA GLN A 86 -14.97 11.53 6.02
C GLN A 86 -15.75 12.83 5.89
N GLU A 87 -16.08 13.51 7.00
CA GLU A 87 -16.73 14.82 7.00
C GLU A 87 -15.82 15.91 6.41
N GLU A 88 -14.54 15.93 6.81
CA GLU A 88 -13.54 16.87 6.27
C GLU A 88 -13.31 16.64 4.76
N THR A 89 -13.24 15.38 4.33
CA THR A 89 -13.03 15.03 2.92
C THR A 89 -14.32 15.04 2.09
N ASN A 90 -15.50 15.20 2.68
CA ASN A 90 -16.77 15.26 1.93
C ASN A 90 -16.81 16.45 0.99
N HIS A 91 -16.29 17.61 1.41
CA HIS A 91 -16.20 18.78 0.54
C HIS A 91 -15.39 18.47 -0.72
N ILE A 92 -14.23 17.84 -0.52
CA ILE A 92 -13.29 17.44 -1.56
C ILE A 92 -13.93 16.40 -2.49
N ARG A 93 -14.59 15.39 -1.91
CA ARG A 93 -15.30 14.34 -2.65
C ARG A 93 -16.41 14.91 -3.53
N ASN A 94 -17.19 15.86 -3.02
CA ASN A 94 -18.26 16.50 -3.79
C ASN A 94 -17.70 17.33 -4.96
N LEU A 95 -16.55 18.00 -4.74
CA LEU A 95 -15.82 18.76 -5.75
C LEU A 95 -15.29 17.84 -6.86
N PHE A 96 -14.74 16.68 -6.51
CA PHE A 96 -14.28 15.68 -7.49
C PHE A 96 -15.41 14.89 -8.16
N ALA A 97 -16.57 14.77 -7.53
CA ALA A 97 -17.77 14.19 -8.14
C ALA A 97 -18.41 15.11 -9.18
N GLU A 98 -18.01 16.38 -9.24
CA GLU A 98 -18.51 17.31 -10.22
C GLU A 98 -18.01 16.94 -11.63
N GLN A 99 -18.94 16.84 -12.57
CA GLN A 99 -18.68 16.31 -13.92
C GLN A 99 -17.69 17.19 -14.71
N THR A 100 -17.54 18.45 -14.32
CA THR A 100 -16.56 19.41 -14.85
C THR A 100 -15.14 19.04 -14.46
N VAL A 101 -14.93 18.70 -13.18
CA VAL A 101 -13.64 18.33 -12.62
C VAL A 101 -13.24 16.91 -13.05
N ALA A 102 -14.18 15.96 -13.07
CA ALA A 102 -13.92 14.61 -13.55
C ALA A 102 -13.46 14.59 -15.01
N LYS A 103 -14.11 15.36 -15.90
CA LYS A 103 -13.68 15.51 -17.29
C LYS A 103 -12.36 16.25 -17.42
N GLN A 104 -12.07 17.22 -16.55
CA GLN A 104 -10.77 17.89 -16.51
C GLN A 104 -9.64 16.94 -16.07
N ILE A 105 -9.90 16.01 -15.15
CA ILE A 105 -8.96 14.96 -14.72
C ILE A 105 -8.68 13.97 -15.85
N GLU A 106 -9.69 13.55 -16.60
CA GLU A 106 -9.51 12.65 -17.75
C GLU A 106 -8.75 13.34 -18.91
N ASN A 107 -9.00 14.63 -19.12
CA ASN A 107 -8.39 15.38 -20.22
C ASN A 107 -6.98 15.91 -19.89
N THR A 108 -6.67 16.14 -18.62
CA THR A 108 -5.42 16.78 -18.20
C THR A 108 -4.50 15.74 -17.55
N ARG A 109 -3.46 15.32 -18.29
CA ARG A 109 -2.40 14.45 -17.76
C ARG A 109 -1.43 15.17 -16.80
N ASP A 110 -1.45 16.50 -16.78
CA ASP A 110 -0.56 17.34 -15.99
C ASP A 110 -1.22 17.87 -14.71
N GLY A 111 -0.69 17.41 -13.57
CA GLY A 111 -1.18 17.76 -12.24
C GLY A 111 -1.18 19.26 -11.90
N ARG A 112 -0.23 20.01 -12.47
CA ARG A 112 -0.10 21.46 -12.24
C ARG A 112 -1.24 22.26 -12.88
N THR A 113 -1.63 21.90 -14.10
CA THR A 113 -2.72 22.56 -14.82
C THR A 113 -4.06 22.27 -14.14
N LEU A 114 -4.22 21.07 -13.60
CA LEU A 114 -5.38 20.71 -12.79
C LEU A 114 -5.41 21.49 -11.47
N LEU A 115 -4.28 21.62 -10.78
CA LEU A 115 -4.17 22.39 -9.54
C LEU A 115 -4.46 23.87 -9.79
N ASP A 116 -3.90 24.46 -10.85
CA ASP A 116 -4.20 25.85 -11.23
C ASP A 116 -5.68 26.07 -11.57
N PHE A 117 -6.33 25.08 -12.20
CA PHE A 117 -7.76 25.10 -12.49
C PHE A 117 -8.61 25.05 -11.22
N LEU A 118 -8.23 24.18 -10.26
CA LEU A 118 -8.92 24.03 -8.98
C LEU A 118 -8.74 25.26 -8.08
N VAL A 119 -7.54 25.84 -8.05
CA VAL A 119 -7.26 27.07 -7.31
C VAL A 119 -8.05 28.25 -7.90
N LYS A 120 -8.11 28.37 -9.24
CA LYS A 120 -8.81 29.48 -9.90
C LYS A 120 -10.34 29.40 -9.84
N ASN A 121 -10.91 28.21 -9.89
CA ASN A 121 -12.37 28.04 -9.99
C ASN A 121 -13.05 27.69 -8.66
N TYR A 122 -12.30 27.12 -7.69
CA TYR A 122 -12.87 26.54 -6.49
C TYR A 122 -12.13 26.93 -5.19
N ASP A 123 -11.20 27.90 -5.23
CA ASP A 123 -10.40 28.32 -4.06
C ASP A 123 -9.77 27.15 -3.30
N PHE A 124 -9.20 26.19 -4.05
CA PHE A 124 -8.65 24.97 -3.49
C PHE A 124 -7.40 25.23 -2.63
N ASN A 125 -7.42 24.79 -1.36
CA ASN A 125 -6.27 24.87 -0.46
C ASN A 125 -5.44 23.56 -0.50
N ILE A 126 -4.12 23.67 -0.65
CA ILE A 126 -3.18 22.54 -0.65
C ILE A 126 -3.23 21.77 0.68
N GLU A 127 -3.54 22.43 1.79
CA GLU A 127 -3.68 21.79 3.11
C GLU A 127 -4.78 20.71 3.15
N TRP A 128 -5.76 20.78 2.25
CA TRP A 128 -6.77 19.74 2.10
C TRP A 128 -6.19 18.43 1.57
N MET A 129 -5.07 18.47 0.84
CA MET A 129 -4.39 17.28 0.33
C MET A 129 -3.78 16.45 1.46
N ASP A 130 -3.27 17.08 2.51
CA ASP A 130 -2.78 16.36 3.69
C ASP A 130 -3.92 15.61 4.39
N SER A 131 -5.11 16.23 4.46
CA SER A 131 -6.31 15.58 4.98
C SER A 131 -6.76 14.39 4.12
N VAL A 132 -6.69 14.53 2.78
CA VAL A 132 -6.96 13.42 1.84
C VAL A 132 -5.95 12.28 2.02
N TYR A 133 -4.66 12.60 2.24
CA TYR A 133 -3.65 11.59 2.48
C TYR A 133 -3.87 10.83 3.80
N ILE A 134 -4.20 11.55 4.88
CA ILE A 134 -4.53 10.94 6.19
C ILE A 134 -5.78 10.06 6.06
N PHE A 135 -6.78 10.52 5.31
CA PHE A 135 -7.98 9.73 5.04
C PHE A 135 -7.66 8.47 4.22
N ALA A 136 -6.88 8.60 3.14
CA ALA A 136 -6.48 7.48 2.30
C ALA A 136 -5.68 6.43 3.08
N LYS A 137 -4.75 6.89 3.94
CA LYS A 137 -4.00 6.02 4.86
C LYS A 137 -4.94 5.30 5.82
N SER A 138 -5.92 6.01 6.39
CA SER A 138 -6.90 5.40 7.30
C SER A 138 -7.79 4.37 6.59
N GLN A 139 -8.19 4.62 5.33
CA GLN A 139 -8.91 3.65 4.50
C GLN A 139 -8.06 2.41 4.21
N TYR A 140 -6.77 2.59 3.89
CA TYR A 140 -5.83 1.48 3.69
C TYR A 140 -5.68 0.63 4.96
N GLU A 141 -5.45 1.25 6.11
CA GLU A 141 -5.31 0.56 7.41
C GLU A 141 -6.59 -0.17 7.85
N CYS A 142 -7.77 0.26 7.35
CA CYS A 142 -9.04 -0.41 7.57
C CYS A 142 -9.34 -1.52 6.54
N GLY A 143 -8.47 -1.70 5.54
CA GLY A 143 -8.61 -2.73 4.50
C GLY A 143 -9.48 -2.31 3.30
N ASN A 144 -9.87 -1.04 3.19
CA ASN A 144 -10.58 -0.52 2.02
C ASN A 144 -9.58 -0.04 0.95
N TYR A 145 -9.00 -1.00 0.23
CA TYR A 145 -7.96 -0.73 -0.77
C TYR A 145 -8.48 0.05 -1.98
N LEU A 146 -9.72 -0.20 -2.43
CA LEU A 146 -10.29 0.49 -3.59
C LEU A 146 -10.42 1.99 -3.35
N ALA A 147 -10.95 2.39 -2.19
CA ALA A 147 -11.05 3.80 -1.82
C ALA A 147 -9.64 4.40 -1.65
N ALA A 148 -8.73 3.69 -0.98
CA ALA A 148 -7.36 4.15 -0.78
C ALA A 148 -6.65 4.42 -2.13
N THR A 149 -6.76 3.52 -3.11
CA THR A 149 -6.19 3.71 -4.45
C THR A 149 -6.72 4.97 -5.14
N GLN A 150 -8.03 5.23 -5.06
CA GLN A 150 -8.64 6.41 -5.67
C GLN A 150 -8.13 7.71 -5.02
N TYR A 151 -8.13 7.77 -3.69
CA TYR A 151 -7.65 8.96 -2.98
C TYR A 151 -6.13 9.17 -3.14
N LEU A 152 -5.33 8.10 -3.15
CA LEU A 152 -3.89 8.19 -3.42
C LEU A 152 -3.60 8.57 -4.87
N TYR A 153 -4.42 8.13 -5.82
CA TYR A 153 -4.34 8.58 -7.22
C TYR A 153 -4.61 10.09 -7.33
N LEU A 154 -5.66 10.59 -6.68
CA LEU A 154 -5.97 12.02 -6.61
C LEU A 154 -4.84 12.80 -5.94
N TYR A 155 -4.32 12.26 -4.82
CA TYR A 155 -3.17 12.84 -4.12
C TYR A 155 -1.97 13.00 -5.04
N ARG A 156 -1.60 11.93 -5.75
CA ARG A 156 -0.48 11.94 -6.69
C ARG A 156 -0.69 12.91 -7.86
N LEU A 157 -1.92 13.07 -8.33
CA LEU A 157 -2.21 13.95 -9.45
C LEU A 157 -2.06 15.42 -9.06
N LEU A 158 -2.38 15.79 -7.82
CA LEU A 158 -2.42 17.20 -7.39
C LEU A 158 -1.10 17.64 -6.76
N VAL A 159 -0.37 16.72 -6.15
CA VAL A 159 0.82 17.02 -5.35
C VAL A 159 2.08 16.97 -6.21
N PRO A 160 2.96 17.98 -6.16
CA PRO A 160 4.21 17.97 -6.90
C PRO A 160 5.14 16.85 -6.42
N SER A 161 5.97 16.35 -7.35
CA SER A 161 6.94 15.26 -7.09
C SER A 161 8.03 15.58 -6.06
N THR A 162 8.10 16.81 -5.58
CA THR A 162 9.02 17.29 -4.54
C THR A 162 8.53 17.06 -3.12
N ASP A 163 7.26 16.69 -2.93
CA ASP A 163 6.70 16.54 -1.59
C ASP A 163 7.11 15.25 -0.89
N LYS A 164 7.32 15.37 0.44
CA LYS A 164 7.77 14.26 1.30
C LYS A 164 6.82 13.06 1.26
N ASN A 165 5.53 13.30 1.08
CA ASN A 165 4.49 12.27 1.09
C ASN A 165 4.27 11.64 -0.30
N TYR A 166 4.89 12.16 -1.36
CA TYR A 166 4.69 11.67 -2.73
C TYR A 166 5.17 10.22 -2.89
N LEU A 167 6.37 9.91 -2.39
CA LEU A 167 6.92 8.54 -2.40
C LEU A 167 6.03 7.58 -1.60
N ASN A 168 5.59 7.99 -0.41
CA ASN A 168 4.74 7.16 0.44
C ASN A 168 3.37 6.90 -0.21
N GLY A 169 2.82 7.89 -0.91
CA GLY A 169 1.57 7.73 -1.68
C GLY A 169 1.72 6.74 -2.84
N MET A 170 2.87 6.74 -3.53
CA MET A 170 3.16 5.75 -4.58
C MET A 170 3.25 4.33 -4.02
N TRP A 171 3.96 4.15 -2.90
CA TRP A 171 4.04 2.87 -2.21
C TRP A 171 2.66 2.37 -1.75
N GLY A 172 1.87 3.26 -1.14
CA GLY A 172 0.51 2.93 -0.71
C GLY A 172 -0.41 2.53 -1.86
N LYS A 173 -0.30 3.22 -3.01
CA LYS A 173 -1.09 2.89 -4.20
C LYS A 173 -0.69 1.53 -4.77
N LEU A 174 0.61 1.27 -4.92
CA LEU A 174 1.11 -0.02 -5.37
C LEU A 174 0.67 -1.15 -4.43
N ALA A 175 0.77 -0.95 -3.11
CA ALA A 175 0.33 -1.95 -2.14
C ALA A 175 -1.18 -2.25 -2.27
N ALA A 176 -2.00 -1.21 -2.44
CA ALA A 176 -3.44 -1.35 -2.59
C ALA A 176 -3.82 -2.07 -3.90
N GLU A 177 -3.16 -1.79 -5.02
CA GLU A 177 -3.38 -2.48 -6.30
C GLU A 177 -2.96 -3.97 -6.22
N ILE A 178 -1.85 -4.28 -5.55
CA ILE A 178 -1.42 -5.67 -5.30
C ILE A 178 -2.47 -6.41 -4.46
N LEU A 179 -2.98 -5.79 -3.39
CA LEU A 179 -3.99 -6.39 -2.52
C LEU A 179 -5.34 -6.59 -3.22
N MET A 180 -5.66 -5.74 -4.18
CA MET A 180 -6.83 -5.88 -5.07
C MET A 180 -6.62 -6.86 -6.22
N GLN A 181 -5.42 -7.45 -6.36
CA GLN A 181 -5.04 -8.36 -7.45
C GLN A 181 -5.17 -7.75 -8.85
N ASN A 182 -4.99 -6.43 -8.97
CA ASN A 182 -5.04 -5.72 -10.23
C ASN A 182 -3.63 -5.60 -10.83
N TRP A 183 -3.18 -6.68 -11.48
CA TRP A 183 -1.78 -6.82 -11.89
C TRP A 183 -1.35 -5.84 -12.99
N ASP A 184 -2.26 -5.47 -13.89
CA ASP A 184 -1.96 -4.52 -14.98
C ASP A 184 -1.70 -3.12 -14.41
N ALA A 185 -2.58 -2.62 -13.54
CA ALA A 185 -2.40 -1.32 -12.90
C ALA A 185 -1.21 -1.32 -11.92
N ALA A 186 -0.99 -2.44 -11.21
CA ALA A 186 0.17 -2.61 -10.33
C ALA A 186 1.49 -2.56 -11.11
N LEU A 187 1.55 -3.10 -12.33
CA LEU A 187 2.72 -3.02 -13.20
C LEU A 187 3.01 -1.59 -13.65
N ASP A 188 1.97 -0.84 -14.02
CA ASP A 188 2.11 0.57 -14.38
C ASP A 188 2.60 1.43 -13.20
N ASP A 189 2.05 1.22 -12.01
CA ASP A 189 2.50 1.92 -10.80
C ASP A 189 3.91 1.48 -10.38
N PHE A 190 4.27 0.21 -10.57
CA PHE A 190 5.61 -0.31 -10.33
C PHE A 190 6.65 0.38 -11.22
N ASN A 191 6.40 0.46 -12.53
CA ASN A 191 7.34 1.10 -13.46
C ASN A 191 7.55 2.58 -13.13
N ARG A 192 6.47 3.29 -12.76
CA ARG A 192 6.55 4.69 -12.31
C ARG A 192 7.35 4.84 -11.02
N LEU A 193 7.14 3.95 -10.04
CA LEU A 193 7.88 3.97 -8.79
C LEU A 193 9.37 3.67 -9.01
N LYS A 194 9.68 2.72 -9.90
CA LYS A 194 11.04 2.41 -10.34
C LYS A 194 11.73 3.62 -10.95
N GLU A 195 11.10 4.27 -11.93
CA GLU A 195 11.62 5.49 -12.56
C GLU A 195 11.87 6.61 -11.54
N PHE A 196 10.96 6.78 -10.59
CA PHE A 196 11.09 7.79 -9.53
C PHE A 196 12.26 7.49 -8.58
N ILE A 197 12.45 6.23 -8.18
CA ILE A 197 13.55 5.78 -7.32
C ILE A 197 14.90 5.89 -8.05
N ASP A 198 14.94 5.57 -9.34
CA ASP A 198 16.17 5.65 -10.14
C ASP A 198 16.55 7.10 -10.47
N SER A 199 15.56 7.99 -10.62
CA SER A 199 15.81 9.41 -10.91
C SER A 199 16.16 10.25 -9.69
N ASN A 200 15.80 9.80 -8.47
CA ASN A 200 16.02 10.57 -7.24
C ASN A 200 17.09 9.92 -6.34
N PRO A 201 18.26 10.54 -6.17
CA PRO A 201 19.16 10.16 -5.10
C PRO A 201 18.55 10.62 -3.76
N PHE A 202 18.09 9.69 -2.92
CA PHE A 202 17.45 9.95 -1.62
C PHE A 202 18.40 10.49 -0.53
N GLY A 203 19.38 11.32 -0.92
CA GLY A 203 20.41 11.90 -0.06
C GLY A 203 21.48 10.90 0.44
N SER A 204 21.12 9.62 0.62
CA SER A 204 22.02 8.55 1.05
C SER A 204 21.91 7.34 0.13
N ALA A 205 23.05 6.83 -0.32
CA ALA A 205 23.13 5.61 -1.11
C ALA A 205 22.54 4.38 -0.39
N LEU A 206 22.59 4.36 0.95
CA LEU A 206 21.99 3.30 1.76
C LEU A 206 20.45 3.32 1.67
N ILE A 207 19.84 4.50 1.69
CA ILE A 207 18.38 4.65 1.60
C ILE A 207 17.91 4.27 0.20
N THR A 208 18.63 4.72 -0.84
CA THR A 208 18.35 4.31 -2.22
C THR A 208 18.46 2.79 -2.37
N LEU A 209 19.48 2.16 -1.78
CA LEU A 209 19.64 0.71 -1.79
C LEU A 209 18.45 0.02 -1.12
N GLN A 210 18.03 0.48 0.06
CA GLN A 210 16.89 -0.06 0.78
C GLN A 210 15.59 0.05 -0.03
N GLN A 211 15.30 1.19 -0.64
CA GLN A 211 14.12 1.39 -1.49
C GLN A 211 14.11 0.45 -2.69
N ARG A 212 15.27 0.23 -3.31
CA ARG A 212 15.43 -0.74 -4.41
C ARG A 212 15.24 -2.18 -3.95
N THR A 213 15.77 -2.53 -2.79
CA THR A 213 15.55 -3.86 -2.20
C THR A 213 14.07 -4.12 -1.92
N TRP A 214 13.34 -3.13 -1.38
CA TRP A 214 11.89 -3.25 -1.21
C TRP A 214 11.17 -3.40 -2.53
N LEU A 215 11.53 -2.57 -3.52
CA LEU A 215 10.93 -2.59 -4.86
C LEU A 215 11.08 -3.96 -5.52
N ILE A 216 12.26 -4.58 -5.36
CA ILE A 216 12.54 -5.94 -5.80
C ILE A 216 11.59 -6.95 -5.14
N HIS A 217 11.41 -6.93 -3.82
CA HIS A 217 10.53 -7.90 -3.16
C HIS A 217 9.06 -7.71 -3.55
N TRP A 218 8.63 -6.47 -3.75
CA TRP A 218 7.26 -6.14 -4.15
C TRP A 218 7.00 -6.47 -5.63
N SER A 219 8.03 -6.36 -6.47
CA SER A 219 7.92 -6.71 -7.89
C SER A 219 7.65 -8.20 -8.11
N LEU A 220 8.13 -9.07 -7.21
CA LEU A 220 7.84 -10.50 -7.27
C LEU A 220 6.33 -10.76 -7.28
N PHE A 221 5.55 -10.06 -6.45
CA PHE A 221 4.09 -10.20 -6.44
C PHE A 221 3.47 -9.84 -7.79
N VAL A 222 3.94 -8.77 -8.42
CA VAL A 222 3.40 -8.29 -9.70
C VAL A 222 3.83 -9.21 -10.84
N PHE A 223 5.11 -9.56 -10.90
CA PHE A 223 5.67 -10.30 -12.03
C PHE A 223 5.31 -11.79 -12.02
N PHE A 224 5.16 -12.43 -10.85
CA PHE A 224 4.74 -13.83 -10.82
C PHE A 224 3.28 -14.02 -11.24
N ASN A 225 2.44 -12.99 -11.09
CA ASN A 225 1.02 -13.06 -11.41
C ASN A 225 0.65 -12.43 -12.77
N HIS A 226 1.54 -11.62 -13.36
CA HIS A 226 1.31 -11.00 -14.66
C HIS A 226 1.75 -11.91 -15.82
N ALA A 227 0.94 -12.01 -16.89
CA ALA A 227 1.18 -12.91 -18.02
C ALA A 227 2.49 -12.65 -18.79
N LYS A 228 3.03 -11.42 -18.73
CA LYS A 228 4.33 -11.02 -19.30
C LYS A 228 5.44 -10.80 -18.27
N GLY A 229 5.19 -11.13 -17.01
CA GLY A 229 6.11 -10.81 -15.91
C GLY A 229 7.43 -11.56 -15.98
N GLN A 230 7.48 -12.75 -16.61
CA GLN A 230 8.69 -13.56 -16.75
C GLN A 230 9.79 -12.85 -17.56
N ASP A 231 9.43 -12.20 -18.68
CA ASP A 231 10.38 -11.45 -19.50
C ASP A 231 10.86 -10.18 -18.77
N LEU A 232 9.93 -9.51 -18.08
CA LEU A 232 10.21 -8.29 -17.28
C LEU A 232 11.11 -8.57 -16.07
N ILE A 233 10.99 -9.75 -15.45
CA ILE A 233 11.90 -10.20 -14.39
C ILE A 233 13.32 -10.30 -14.95
N ILE A 234 13.49 -10.95 -16.10
CA ILE A 234 14.82 -11.15 -16.69
C ILE A 234 15.46 -9.79 -16.99
N ASP A 235 14.72 -8.86 -17.61
CA ASP A 235 15.21 -7.52 -17.94
C ASP A 235 15.50 -6.66 -16.71
N THR A 236 14.70 -6.77 -15.65
CA THR A 236 14.86 -5.92 -14.45
C THR A 236 15.89 -6.46 -13.46
N PHE A 237 15.99 -7.79 -13.31
CA PHE A 237 16.86 -8.43 -12.32
C PHE A 237 18.24 -8.76 -12.86
N LEU A 238 18.35 -9.23 -14.11
CA LEU A 238 19.63 -9.72 -14.66
C LEU A 238 20.39 -8.65 -15.44
N PHE A 239 19.70 -7.67 -16.04
CA PHE A 239 20.34 -6.67 -16.90
C PHE A 239 20.65 -5.32 -16.22
N GLN A 240 20.08 -5.03 -15.04
CA GLN A 240 20.46 -3.85 -14.26
C GLN A 240 21.57 -4.21 -13.25
N GLN A 241 22.81 -3.80 -13.53
CA GLN A 241 23.96 -3.98 -12.62
C GLN A 241 23.72 -3.41 -11.19
N GLN A 242 22.78 -2.47 -11.06
CA GLN A 242 22.41 -1.85 -9.79
C GLN A 242 21.37 -2.65 -8.98
N SER A 243 20.54 -3.48 -9.62
CA SER A 243 19.69 -4.46 -8.90
C SER A 243 20.53 -5.64 -8.43
N LEU A 244 21.52 -6.08 -9.23
CA LEU A 244 22.51 -7.10 -8.85
C LEU A 244 23.31 -6.75 -7.58
N THR A 245 23.75 -5.50 -7.39
CA THR A 245 24.41 -5.07 -6.14
C THR A 245 23.44 -5.03 -4.94
N SER A 246 22.17 -4.71 -5.20
CA SER A 246 21.07 -4.74 -4.22
C SER A 246 20.59 -6.16 -3.86
N ILE A 247 20.95 -7.16 -4.65
CA ILE A 247 20.69 -8.58 -4.38
C ILE A 247 21.91 -9.18 -3.64
N GLY A 248 23.12 -8.85 -4.09
CA GLY A 248 24.36 -9.41 -3.55
C GLY A 248 24.75 -8.95 -2.14
N THR A 249 24.22 -7.83 -1.62
CA THR A 249 24.61 -7.31 -0.28
C THR A 249 23.54 -7.42 0.83
N PRO A 250 22.24 -7.14 0.60
CA PRO A 250 21.20 -7.25 1.63
C PRO A 250 20.22 -8.43 1.46
N SER A 251 20.14 -9.07 0.28
CA SER A 251 19.07 -10.04 -0.04
C SER A 251 19.57 -11.28 -0.79
N PRO A 252 20.41 -12.14 -0.18
CA PRO A 252 20.96 -13.32 -0.85
C PRO A 252 19.93 -14.46 -1.11
N ASN A 253 18.66 -14.27 -0.74
CA ASN A 253 17.61 -15.29 -0.86
C ASN A 253 16.64 -15.04 -2.03
N LEU A 254 16.91 -14.03 -2.86
CA LEU A 254 16.22 -13.70 -4.11
C LEU A 254 16.94 -14.36 -5.28
#